data_AF-A0AAV4YU89-F1
#
_entry.id   AF-A0AAV4YU89-F1
#
_cell.length_a   1.000
_cell.length_b   1.000
_cell.length_c   1.000
_cell.angle_alpha   90.00
_cell.angle_beta   90.00
_cell.angle_gamma   90.00
#
_symmetry.space_group_name_H-M   'P 1'
#
loop_
_entity.id
_entity.type
_entity.pdbx_description
1 polymer ?
#
loop_
_entity_poly.entity_id
_entity_poly.type
_entity_poly.pdbx_seq_one_letter_code
_entity_poly.pdbx_strand_id
1 'polypeptide(L)' 'MDILIFAAHSRSTFTVADIFEAVLEAQRVTIRKCLKDLVNAGYLEKVTIYDYRATDKAKQLFGSQA' A
#
# COMPACT_ATOMS: atom_id res chain seq x y z
N MET A 1 -10.36 0.40 1.75
CA MET A 1 -9.48 -0.49 2.56
C MET A 1 -8.57 -1.32 1.66
N ASP A 2 -8.90 -1.44 0.37
CA ASP A 2 -8.30 -2.35 -0.59
C ASP A 2 -6.82 -2.04 -0.87
N ILE A 3 -6.43 -0.78 -0.82
CA ILE A 3 -5.02 -0.35 -0.96
C ILE A 3 -4.14 -0.92 0.16
N LEU A 4 -4.64 -0.95 1.41
CA LEU A 4 -3.89 -1.45 2.54
C LEU A 4 -3.80 -2.99 2.53
N ILE A 5 -4.86 -3.66 2.08
CA ILE A 5 -4.87 -5.12 1.88
C ILE A 5 -3.89 -5.48 0.76
N PHE A 6 -3.97 -4.81 -0.39
CA PHE A 6 -3.01 -4.97 -1.49
C PHE A 6 -1.57 -4.83 -1.00
N ALA A 7 -1.29 -3.76 -0.24
CA ALA A 7 0.04 -3.50 0.28
C ALA A 7 0.52 -4.59 1.26
N ALA A 8 -0.34 -5.06 2.17
CA ALA A 8 -0.02 -6.07 3.15
C ALA A 8 0.28 -7.45 2.51
N HIS A 9 -0.38 -7.77 1.40
CA HIS A 9 -0.14 -8.99 0.63
C HIS A 9 0.99 -8.87 -0.40
N SER A 10 1.52 -7.66 -0.63
CA SER A 10 2.64 -7.47 -1.55
C SER A 10 3.93 -8.08 -0.99
N ARG A 11 4.56 -8.94 -1.81
CA ARG A 11 5.83 -9.62 -1.45
C ARG A 11 7.05 -8.72 -1.57
N SER A 12 6.93 -7.61 -2.30
CA SER A 12 8.02 -6.68 -2.62
C SER A 12 7.56 -5.22 -2.52
N THR A 13 8.41 -4.29 -2.95
CA THR A 13 7.98 -2.91 -3.17
C THR A 13 6.93 -2.84 -4.27
N PHE A 14 6.07 -1.81 -4.19
CA PHE A 14 5.02 -1.52 -5.15
C PHE A 14 4.90 -0.01 -5.38
N THR A 15 4.31 0.34 -6.51
CA THR A 15 4.13 1.72 -6.97
C THR A 15 2.64 2.10 -6.99
N VAL A 16 2.37 3.39 -7.27
CA VAL A 16 1.00 3.87 -7.52
C VAL A 16 0.38 3.19 -8.75
N ALA A 17 1.19 2.80 -9.75
CA ALA A 17 0.69 2.13 -10.94
C ALA A 17 0.19 0.71 -10.62
N ASP A 18 0.95 -0.04 -9.83
CA ASP A 18 0.57 -1.41 -9.42
C ASP A 18 -0.76 -1.42 -8.65
N ILE A 19 -0.95 -0.44 -7.75
CA ILE A 19 -2.21 -0.28 -7.01
C ILE A 19 -3.35 0.11 -7.95
N PHE A 20 -3.09 1.00 -8.91
CA PHE A 20 -4.11 1.44 -9.87
C PHE A 20 -4.59 0.29 -10.76
N GLU A 21 -3.72 -0.65 -11.09
CA GLU A 21 -4.06 -1.85 -11.87
C GLU A 21 -4.77 -2.91 -11.02
N ALA A 22 -4.43 -3.04 -9.74
CA ALA A 22 -5.00 -4.07 -8.86
C ALA A 22 -6.26 -3.63 -8.11
N VAL A 23 -6.43 -2.34 -7.84
CA VAL A 23 -7.56 -1.78 -7.08
C VAL A 23 -8.49 -1.05 -8.04
N LEU A 24 -9.57 -1.73 -8.43
CA LEU A 24 -10.63 -1.17 -9.28
C LEU A 24 -11.19 0.15 -8.69
N GLU A 25 -11.50 1.10 -9.57
CA GLU A 25 -12.16 2.38 -9.29
C GLU A 25 -11.35 3.42 -8.47
N ALA A 26 -10.09 3.16 -8.13
CA ALA A 26 -9.27 4.14 -7.41
C ALA A 26 -8.59 5.14 -8.35
N GLN A 27 -8.92 6.44 -8.26
CA GLN A 27 -8.17 7.47 -8.97
C GLN A 27 -6.72 7.59 -8.43
N ARG A 28 -5.74 7.81 -9.32
CA ARG A 28 -4.32 7.98 -8.95
C ARG A 28 -4.09 9.04 -7.87
N VAL A 29 -4.89 10.11 -7.86
CA VAL A 29 -4.83 11.16 -6.83
C VAL A 29 -5.26 10.63 -5.47
N THR A 30 -6.33 9.84 -5.42
CA THR A 30 -6.83 9.17 -4.21
C THR A 30 -5.83 8.16 -3.68
N ILE A 31 -5.22 7.37 -4.57
CA ILE A 31 -4.15 6.42 -4.20
C ILE A 31 -3.00 7.16 -3.54
N ARG A 32 -2.50 8.25 -4.14
CA ARG A 32 -1.39 9.04 -3.56
C ARG A 32 -1.72 9.62 -2.18
N LYS A 33 -2.94 10.15 -2.00
CA LYS A 33 -3.40 10.65 -0.70
C LYS A 33 -3.44 9.52 0.33
N CYS A 34 -4.04 8.40 -0.01
CA CYS A 34 -4.12 7.23 0.86
C CYS A 34 -2.74 6.69 1.25
N LEU A 35 -1.81 6.56 0.28
CA LEU A 35 -0.44 6.13 0.57
C LEU A 35 0.27 7.09 1.53
N LYS A 36 0.11 8.41 1.37
CA LYS A 36 0.67 9.40 2.29
C LYS A 36 0.12 9.21 3.71
N ASP A 37 -1.19 9.02 3.85
CA ASP A 37 -1.82 8.83 5.14
C ASP A 37 -1.38 7.51 5.81
N LEU A 38 -1.24 6.44 5.02
CA LEU A 38 -0.77 5.15 5.51
C LEU A 38 0.72 5.15 5.90
N VAL A 39 1.55 5.94 5.21
CA VAL A 39 2.94 6.20 5.63
C VAL A 39 2.97 6.95 6.95
N ASN A 40 2.18 8.03 7.08
CA ASN A 40 2.11 8.81 8.32
C ASN A 40 1.59 7.99 9.51
N ALA A 41 0.70 7.02 9.26
CA ALA A 41 0.19 6.09 10.28
C ALA A 41 1.15 4.93 10.60
N GLY A 42 2.28 4.80 9.90
CA GLY A 42 3.28 3.74 10.10
C GLY A 42 2.89 2.37 9.54
N TYR A 43 1.89 2.31 8.66
CA TYR A 43 1.52 1.07 7.96
C TYR A 43 2.35 0.84 6.70
N LEU A 44 2.82 1.91 6.07
CA LEU A 44 3.68 1.84 4.90
C LEU A 44 5.00 2.57 5.14
N GLU A 45 6.02 2.15 4.42
CA GLU A 45 7.29 2.84 4.30
C GLU A 45 7.51 3.27 2.86
N LYS A 46 8.00 4.49 2.69
CA LYS A 46 8.41 5.00 1.39
C LYS A 46 9.87 4.64 1.15
N VAL A 47 10.11 3.74 0.20
CA VAL A 47 11.46 3.22 -0.11
C VAL A 47 12.19 4.17 -1.05
N THR A 48 11.50 4.65 -2.07
CA THR A 48 12.00 5.67 -3.01
C THR A 48 10.93 6.74 -3.23
N ILE A 49 11.17 7.70 -4.13
CA ILE A 49 10.13 8.67 -4.49
C ILE A 49 8.87 8.02 -5.11
N TYR A 50 9.00 6.81 -5.68
CA TYR A 50 7.93 6.08 -6.37
C TYR A 50 7.52 4.78 -5.68
N ASP A 51 8.42 4.17 -4.90
CA ASP A 51 8.25 2.84 -4.33
C ASP A 51 7.82 2.89 -2.87
N TYR A 52 6.88 2.01 -2.53
CA TYR A 52 6.33 1.82 -1.20
C TYR A 52 6.45 0.34 -0.79
N ARG A 53 6.51 0.07 0.50
CA ARG A 53 6.33 -1.28 1.04
C ARG A 53 5.46 -1.26 2.29
N ALA A 54 4.77 -2.36 2.57
CA ALA A 54 4.09 -2.54 3.84
C ALA A 54 5.09 -2.82 4.97
N THR A 55 4.86 -2.20 6.12
CA THR A 55 5.60 -2.49 7.36
C THR A 55 5.18 -3.84 7.94
N ASP A 56 5.99 -4.40 8.82
CA ASP A 56 5.65 -5.65 9.51
C ASP A 56 4.34 -5.53 10.31
N LYS A 57 4.07 -4.35 10.88
CA LYS A 57 2.80 -4.04 11.53
C LYS A 57 1.61 -4.20 10.58
N ALA A 58 1.70 -3.65 9.37
CA ALA A 58 0.63 -3.77 8.38
C ALA A 58 0.44 -5.22 7.93
N LYS A 59 1.53 -5.97 7.74
CA LYS A 59 1.48 -7.39 7.37
C LYS A 59 0.89 -8.27 8.48
N GLN A 60 1.21 -8.00 9.75
CA GLN A 60 0.63 -8.74 10.87
C GLN A 60 -0.87 -8.49 11.04
N LEU A 61 -1.32 -7.25 10.81
CA LEU A 61 -2.72 -6.86 11.01
C LEU A 61 -3.61 -7.20 9.82
N PHE A 62 -3.08 -7.13 8.59
CA PHE A 62 -3.87 -7.22 7.36
C PHE A 62 -3.36 -8.27 6.37
N GLY A 63 -2.23 -8.91 6.64
CA GLY A 63 -1.65 -9.99 5.84
C GLY A 63 -1.87 -11.37 6.44
N SER A 64 -2.80 -11.52 7.39
CA SER A 64 -3.12 -12.81 8.02
C SER A 64 -3.70 -13.79 6.99
N GLN A 65 -2.81 -14.68 6.53
CA GLN A 65 -2.98 -15.98 5.86
C GLN A 65 -4.34 -16.30 5.22
N ALA A 66 -4.34 -16.32 3.88
CA ALA A 66 -5.01 -17.38 3.12
C ALA A 66 -3.95 -18.39 2.68
#